data_AF-A0A286HK36-F1
#
_entry.id   AF-A0A286HK36-F1
#
_cell.length_a   1.000
_cell.length_b   1.000
_cell.length_c   1.000
_cell.angle_alpha   90.00
_cell.angle_beta   90.00
_cell.angle_gamma   90.00
#
_symmetry.space_group_name_H-M   'P 1'
#
loop_
_entity.id
_entity.type
_entity.pdbx_description
1 polymer ?
#
loop_
_entity_poly.entity_id
_entity_poly.type
_entity_poly.pdbx_seq_one_letter_code
_entity_poly.pdbx_strand_id
1 'polypeptide(L)'
;MSADSRAAVEAGRVRGIKSGSTLVLQHMHNGKWTTLKTTGAVNKNGTYTIKRTFTKKGTEQVRVATKSGTFHSSPVTVKVS
;
A
#
# COMPACT_ATOMS: atom_id res chain seq x y z
N MET A 1 7.40 27.53 5.10
CA MET A 1 6.20 26.68 4.92
C MET A 1 6.62 25.24 5.18
N SER A 2 6.16 24.61 6.26
CA SER A 2 6.42 23.18 6.48
C SER A 2 5.40 22.38 5.67
N ALA A 3 5.85 21.52 4.77
CA ALA A 3 4.97 20.56 4.12
C ALA A 3 4.67 19.47 5.14
N ASP A 4 3.47 19.50 5.74
CA ASP A 4 3.02 18.44 6.62
C ASP A 4 2.90 17.16 5.79
N SER A 5 3.68 16.13 6.14
CA SER A 5 3.78 14.89 5.37
C SER A 5 3.32 13.73 6.23
N ARG A 6 2.52 12.83 5.67
CA ARG A 6 1.94 11.70 6.41
C ARG A 6 2.60 10.41 5.91
N ALA A 7 3.26 9.69 6.81
CA ALA A 7 3.71 8.33 6.50
C ALA A 7 2.55 7.34 6.69
N ALA A 8 2.27 6.51 5.69
CA ALA A 8 1.45 5.32 5.86
C ALA A 8 2.36 4.08 5.91
N VAL A 9 2.08 3.23 6.87
CA VAL A 9 2.70 1.91 7.00
C VAL A 9 1.58 0.90 6.89
N GLU A 10 1.58 0.11 5.83
CA GLU A 10 0.64 -0.99 5.67
C GLU A 10 1.39 -2.28 5.93
N ALA A 11 1.06 -2.91 7.05
CA ALA A 11 1.60 -4.20 7.44
C ALA A 11 0.47 -5.22 7.52
N GLY A 12 0.76 -6.46 7.14
CA GLY A 12 -0.26 -7.50 7.12
C GLY A 12 0.32 -8.89 7.04
N ARG A 13 -0.57 -9.88 7.19
CA ARG A 13 -0.28 -11.30 6.97
C ARG A 13 -1.10 -11.78 5.79
N VAL A 14 -0.46 -12.56 4.92
CA VAL A 14 -1.09 -13.20 3.78
C VAL A 14 -1.02 -14.71 3.91
N ARG A 15 -2.04 -15.40 3.39
CA ARG A 15 -2.09 -16.86 3.30
C ARG A 15 -2.11 -17.24 1.81
N GLY A 16 -1.40 -18.30 1.44
CA GLY A 16 -1.36 -18.78 0.05
C GLY A 16 -0.51 -17.93 -0.92
N ILE A 17 0.15 -16.87 -0.44
CA ILE A 17 1.12 -16.10 -1.24
C ILE A 17 2.53 -16.51 -0.84
N LYS A 18 3.35 -16.85 -1.83
CA LYS A 18 4.71 -17.37 -1.61
C LYS A 18 5.61 -16.30 -0.99
N SER A 19 6.50 -16.72 -0.10
CA SER A 19 7.61 -15.86 0.36
C SER A 19 8.43 -15.38 -0.84
N GLY A 20 8.85 -14.11 -0.81
CA GLY A 20 9.54 -13.43 -1.91
C GLY A 20 8.61 -12.87 -2.97
N SER A 21 7.31 -13.19 -2.96
CA SER A 21 6.34 -12.55 -3.87
C SER A 21 6.29 -11.05 -3.63
N THR A 22 6.35 -10.28 -4.72
CA THR A 22 6.22 -8.83 -4.68
C THR A 22 4.77 -8.41 -4.49
N LEU A 23 4.55 -7.53 -3.53
CA LEU A 23 3.33 -6.78 -3.32
C LEU A 23 3.54 -5.33 -3.76
N VAL A 24 2.45 -4.70 -4.20
CA VAL A 24 2.42 -3.30 -4.62
C VAL A 24 1.43 -2.53 -3.76
N LEU A 25 1.70 -1.23 -3.59
CA LEU A 25 0.70 -0.32 -3.05
C LEU A 25 -0.14 0.24 -4.20
N GLN A 26 -1.45 0.21 -4.06
CA GLN A 26 -2.38 0.89 -4.97
C GLN A 26 -3.03 2.06 -4.26
N HIS A 27 -3.44 3.06 -5.02
CA HIS A 27 -4.28 4.15 -4.54
C HIS A 27 -5.54 4.31 -5.38
N MET A 28 -6.61 4.79 -4.76
CA MET A 28 -7.86 5.10 -5.45
C MET A 28 -7.72 6.48 -6.10
N HIS A 29 -7.70 6.50 -7.44
CA HIS A 29 -7.64 7.72 -8.24
C HIS A 29 -8.77 7.70 -9.27
N ASN A 30 -9.67 8.69 -9.19
CA ASN A 30 -10.82 8.82 -10.09
C ASN A 30 -11.68 7.55 -10.19
N GLY A 31 -11.96 6.91 -9.05
CA GLY A 31 -12.77 5.68 -8.97
C GLY A 31 -12.05 4.41 -9.44
N LYS A 32 -10.74 4.48 -9.74
CA LYS A 32 -9.95 3.33 -10.18
C LYS A 32 -8.74 3.14 -9.27
N TRP A 33 -8.37 1.88 -9.05
CA TRP A 33 -7.13 1.54 -8.37
C TRP A 33 -5.95 1.63 -9.33
N THR A 34 -5.01 2.51 -9.03
CA THR A 34 -3.77 2.67 -9.79
C THR A 34 -2.56 2.24 -8.95
N THR A 35 -1.58 1.61 -9.59
CA THR A 35 -0.40 1.08 -8.90
C THR A 35 0.62 2.18 -8.65
N LEU A 36 1.06 2.31 -7.41
CA LEU A 36 2.18 3.16 -7.01
C LEU A 36 3.49 2.41 -7.20
N LYS A 37 4.60 3.15 -7.40
CA LYS A 37 5.95 2.56 -7.51
C LYS A 37 6.45 1.90 -6.21
N THR A 38 5.74 2.08 -5.10
CA THR A 38 6.11 1.52 -3.81
C THR A 38 5.78 0.02 -3.76
N THR A 39 6.76 -0.79 -3.39
CA THR A 39 6.63 -2.25 -3.30
C THR A 39 7.03 -2.76 -1.92
N GLY A 40 6.64 -4.01 -1.64
CA GLY A 40 7.14 -4.80 -0.53
C GLY A 40 7.21 -6.27 -0.94
N ALA A 41 7.85 -7.10 -0.11
CA ALA A 41 7.91 -8.54 -0.34
C ALA A 41 7.32 -9.29 0.84
N VAL A 42 6.64 -10.40 0.55
CA VAL A 42 6.19 -11.34 1.58
C VAL A 42 7.43 -12.03 2.16
N ASN A 43 7.59 -12.00 3.48
CA ASN A 43 8.70 -12.67 4.15
C ASN A 43 8.40 -14.16 4.39
N LYS A 44 9.39 -14.89 4.92
CA LYS A 44 9.28 -16.33 5.21
C LYS A 44 8.13 -16.69 6.16
N ASN A 45 7.70 -15.74 6.99
CA ASN A 45 6.62 -15.93 7.96
C ASN A 45 5.24 -15.56 7.37
N GLY A 46 5.15 -15.24 6.08
CA GLY A 46 3.91 -14.87 5.41
C GLY A 46 3.42 -13.46 5.79
N THR A 47 4.29 -12.59 6.28
CA THR A 47 3.95 -11.18 6.57
C THR A 47 4.65 -10.23 5.62
N TYR A 48 4.16 -8.99 5.56
CA TYR A 48 4.75 -7.92 4.77
C TYR A 48 4.63 -6.58 5.50
N THR A 49 5.47 -5.64 5.10
CA THR A 49 5.38 -4.23 5.45
C THR A 49 5.68 -3.40 4.21
N ILE A 50 4.80 -2.45 3.88
CA ILE A 50 5.02 -1.42 2.87
C ILE A 50 4.97 -0.06 3.56
N LYS A 51 5.98 0.78 3.33
CA LYS A 51 6.05 2.14 3.87
C LYS A 51 6.04 3.15 2.73
N ARG A 52 5.21 4.19 2.84
CA ARG A 52 5.17 5.30 1.90
C ARG A 52 4.87 6.62 2.62
N THR A 53 5.58 7.66 2.24
CA THR A 53 5.26 9.04 2.64
C THR A 53 4.35 9.67 1.60
N PHE A 54 3.25 10.26 2.06
CA PHE A 54 2.30 11.03 1.28
C PHE A 54 2.52 12.51 1.57
N THR A 55 2.77 13.29 0.51
CA THR A 55 3.06 14.73 0.59
C THR A 55 1.98 15.58 -0.07
N LYS A 56 1.13 14.97 -0.91
CA LYS A 56 0.00 15.66 -1.53
C LYS A 56 -1.09 15.84 -0.48
N LYS A 57 -1.50 17.10 -0.24
CA LYS A 57 -2.62 17.42 0.65
C LYS A 57 -3.92 16.78 0.18
N GLY A 58 -4.75 16.39 1.14
CA GLY A 58 -6.06 15.81 0.90
C GLY A 58 -6.23 14.42 1.53
N THR A 59 -7.26 13.72 1.06
CA THR A 59 -7.61 12.36 1.49
C THR A 59 -7.35 11.38 0.36
N GLU A 60 -6.66 10.28 0.67
CA GLU A 60 -6.32 9.23 -0.28
C GLU A 60 -6.69 7.87 0.33
N GLN A 61 -7.26 6.96 -0.47
CA GLN A 61 -7.44 5.56 -0.07
C GLN A 61 -6.34 4.73 -0.71
N VAL A 62 -5.71 3.86 0.08
CA VAL A 62 -4.66 2.96 -0.39
C VAL A 62 -4.93 1.53 0.05
N ARG A 63 -4.39 0.58 -0.71
CA ARG A 63 -4.43 -0.84 -0.38
C ARG A 63 -3.19 -1.55 -0.89
N VAL A 64 -2.82 -2.65 -0.25
CA VAL A 64 -1.83 -3.60 -0.78
C VAL A 64 -2.50 -4.55 -1.76
N ALA A 65 -1.79 -4.88 -2.85
CA ALA A 65 -2.21 -5.91 -3.79
C ALA A 65 -1.02 -6.76 -4.28
N THR A 66 -1.29 -7.94 -4.82
CA THR A 66 -0.30 -8.65 -5.65
C THR A 66 -0.15 -7.94 -7.00
N LYS A 67 1.00 -8.09 -7.67
CA LYS A 67 1.21 -7.55 -9.03
C LYS A 67 0.16 -8.05 -10.04
N SER A 68 -0.30 -9.29 -9.87
CA SER A 68 -1.35 -9.90 -10.68
C SER A 68 -2.76 -9.40 -10.35
N GLY A 69 -2.95 -8.68 -9.23
CA GLY A 69 -4.26 -8.24 -8.76
C GLY A 69 -5.14 -9.32 -8.13
N THR A 70 -4.64 -10.56 -8.01
CA THR A 70 -5.40 -11.71 -7.48
C THR A 70 -5.66 -11.66 -5.97
N PHE A 71 -4.93 -10.81 -5.24
CA PHE A 71 -5.16 -10.51 -3.83
C PHE A 71 -5.11 -9.01 -3.62
N HIS A 72 -5.97 -8.51 -2.73
CA HIS A 72 -5.92 -7.15 -2.23
C HIS A 72 -6.37 -7.08 -0.76
N SER A 73 -5.74 -6.19 0.03
CA SER A 73 -6.16 -5.88 1.39
C SER A 73 -7.45 -5.04 1.40
N SER A 74 -8.05 -4.89 2.59
CA SER A 74 -9.03 -3.83 2.82
C SER A 74 -8.35 -2.46 2.70
N PRO A 75 -8.98 -1.47 2.05
CA PRO A 75 -8.37 -0.17 1.88
C PRO A 75 -8.27 0.60 3.20
N VAL A 76 -7.22 1.40 3.33
CA VAL A 76 -7.00 2.32 4.45
C VAL A 76 -7.03 3.76 3.96
N THR A 77 -7.55 4.66 4.79
CA THR A 77 -7.64 6.09 4.47
C THR A 77 -6.44 6.84 5.05
N VAL A 78 -5.73 7.57 4.20
CA VAL A 78 -4.62 8.47 4.54
C VAL A 78 -5.10 9.91 4.39
N LYS A 79 -4.86 10.74 5.40
CA LYS A 79 -5.17 12.18 5.37
C LYS A 79 -3.87 12.97 5.55
N VAL A 80 -3.64 13.96 4.69
CA VAL A 80 -2.49 14.88 4.71
C VAL A 80 -3.04 16.31 4.83
N SER A 81 -2.62 17.05 5.87
CA SER A 81 -3.08 18.40 6.24
C SER A 81 -2.27 19.55 5.65
#